data_AF-A0AAU2CKK5-F1
#
_entry.id   AF-A0AAU2CKK5-F1
#
_cell.length_a   1.000
_cell.length_b   1.000
_cell.length_c   1.000
_cell.angle_alpha   90.00
_cell.angle_beta   90.00
_cell.angle_gamma   90.00
#
_symmetry.space_group_name_H-M   'P 1'
#
loop_
_entity.id
_entity.type
_entity.pdbx_description
1 polymer ?
#
loop_
_entity_poly.entity_id
_entity_poly.type
_entity_poly.pdbx_seq_one_letter_code
_entity_poly.pdbx_strand_id
1 'polypeptide(L)'
;MSVVLGGRSLRETRAPVQVSTVLRGAKSEVVKYPRVLTVPGDVGAAFALPAQVHPEVAHLLAELIDNGLEHSDPATNVVVRAQKVAAGVLIEVEDRATLLMDPAQRDMLNHLLAHPDQADVAAQVRNGHLGLITTAKIAARHGLKVWLVMNAMGGTTAHVIIPNRYLVPTPPAVGTVTISAEPVPTAPPMHAGAVQQRVRPAPDNRGTTDRLPRRQRVDRPMPPAATAPAMPTQAANPRAAADWRTNLNAGLSAGPGPGTSHP
;
A
#
# COMPACT_ATOMS: atom_id res chain seq x y z
N MET A 1 -35.06 -25.27 35.61
CA MET A 1 -34.42 -25.38 34.28
C MET A 1 -35.12 -24.42 33.34
N SER A 2 -34.43 -23.42 32.82
CA SER A 2 -34.94 -22.57 31.74
C SER A 2 -33.97 -22.68 30.57
N VAL A 3 -34.50 -23.01 29.40
CA VAL A 3 -33.77 -23.12 28.13
C VAL A 3 -34.41 -22.13 27.16
N VAL A 4 -33.54 -21.57 26.32
CA VAL A 4 -33.71 -20.88 25.03
C VAL A 4 -33.92 -19.35 25.04
N LEU A 5 -32.92 -18.63 24.51
CA LEU A 5 -32.90 -17.87 23.24
C LEU A 5 -31.53 -17.16 23.20
N GLY A 6 -30.72 -17.11 22.15
CA GLY A 6 -30.89 -17.34 20.73
C GLY A 6 -29.67 -16.66 20.10
N GLY A 7 -28.97 -17.38 19.23
CA GLY A 7 -27.69 -16.94 18.68
C GLY A 7 -27.73 -15.56 18.03
N ARG A 8 -26.75 -14.74 18.40
CA ARG A 8 -26.17 -13.72 17.52
C ARG A 8 -24.66 -13.85 17.64
N SER A 9 -24.08 -14.80 16.91
CA SER A 9 -22.72 -14.56 16.43
C SER A 9 -22.86 -13.40 15.44
N LEU A 10 -22.76 -12.17 15.94
CA LEU A 10 -22.49 -11.02 15.12
C LEU A 10 -21.17 -11.34 14.44
N ARG A 11 -21.24 -11.81 13.20
CA ARG A 11 -20.09 -11.81 12.31
C ARG A 11 -19.68 -10.35 12.27
N GLU A 12 -18.66 -9.97 13.04
CA GLU A 12 -18.03 -8.66 12.94
C GLU A 12 -17.46 -8.56 11.53
N THR A 13 -18.31 -8.18 10.58
CA THR A 13 -17.86 -7.77 9.26
C THR A 13 -17.06 -6.50 9.49
N ARG A 14 -15.73 -6.64 9.48
CA ARG A 14 -14.80 -5.52 9.53
C ARG A 14 -15.24 -4.45 8.52
N ALA A 15 -15.15 -3.19 8.92
CA ALA A 15 -15.56 -2.07 8.07
C ALA A 15 -14.74 -2.03 6.77
N PRO A 16 -15.30 -1.53 5.64
CA PRO A 16 -14.53 -1.26 4.43
C PRO A 16 -13.34 -0.33 4.71
N VAL A 17 -12.25 -0.54 3.98
CA VAL A 17 -10.99 0.20 4.14
C VAL A 17 -10.73 1.07 2.93
N GLN A 18 -10.49 2.37 3.14
CA GLN A 18 -10.18 3.31 2.07
C GLN A 18 -9.00 2.84 1.20
N VAL A 19 -9.08 3.07 -0.11
CA VAL A 19 -8.01 2.73 -1.06
C VAL A 19 -6.68 3.35 -0.65
N SER A 20 -6.68 4.59 -0.12
CA SER A 20 -5.46 5.23 0.42
C SER A 20 -4.81 4.44 1.55
N THR A 21 -5.60 3.80 2.40
CA THR A 21 -5.12 2.93 3.48
C THR A 21 -4.63 1.59 2.93
N VAL A 22 -5.26 1.05 1.89
CA VAL A 22 -4.77 -0.15 1.18
C VAL A 22 -3.41 0.11 0.54
N LEU A 23 -3.24 1.25 -0.14
CA LEU A 23 -1.95 1.65 -0.73
C LEU A 23 -0.85 1.81 0.32
N ARG A 24 -1.20 2.39 1.48
CA ARG A 24 -0.28 2.51 2.62
C ARG A 24 0.06 1.15 3.23
N GLY A 25 -0.91 0.22 3.29
CA GLY A 25 -0.69 -1.17 3.70
C GLY A 25 0.31 -1.87 2.77
N ALA A 26 0.07 -1.82 1.46
CA ALA A 26 0.99 -2.38 0.46
C ALA A 26 2.41 -1.81 0.59
N LYS A 27 2.54 -0.48 0.73
CA LYS A 27 3.83 0.18 0.98
C LYS A 27 4.49 -0.25 2.31
N SER A 28 3.72 -0.66 3.32
CA SER A 28 4.29 -1.11 4.60
C SER A 28 4.81 -2.55 4.58
N GLU A 29 4.41 -3.34 3.58
CA GLU A 29 4.85 -4.73 3.42
C GLU A 29 6.22 -4.83 2.73
N VAL A 30 6.61 -3.80 1.96
CA VAL A 30 7.85 -3.81 1.19
C VAL A 30 9.04 -3.31 1.99
N VAL A 31 10.20 -3.97 1.85
CA VAL A 31 11.41 -3.64 2.63
C VAL A 31 11.99 -2.29 2.23
N LYS A 32 12.06 -2.01 0.93
CA LYS A 32 12.61 -0.74 0.40
C LYS A 32 11.53 0.36 0.31
N TYR A 33 10.59 0.40 1.26
CA TYR A 33 9.49 1.39 1.30
C TYR A 33 9.91 2.87 1.22
N PRO A 34 11.13 3.32 1.62
CA PRO A 34 11.52 4.72 1.42
C PRO A 34 11.56 5.16 -0.05
N ARG A 35 11.75 4.21 -0.98
CA ARG A 35 11.77 4.46 -2.43
C ARG A 35 10.38 4.40 -3.08
N VAL A 36 9.33 4.21 -2.28
CA VAL A 36 7.94 4.11 -2.78
C VAL A 36 7.23 5.43 -2.56
N LEU A 37 6.81 6.08 -3.65
CA LEU A 37 6.09 7.35 -3.62
C LEU A 37 4.64 7.14 -4.03
N THR A 38 3.71 7.36 -3.10
CA THR A 38 2.28 7.37 -3.41
C THR A 38 1.85 8.77 -3.80
N VAL A 39 1.32 8.92 -5.01
CA VAL A 39 0.83 10.22 -5.49
C VAL A 39 -0.46 10.59 -4.75
N PRO A 40 -0.53 11.77 -4.10
CA PRO A 40 -1.76 12.25 -3.48
C PRO A 40 -2.88 12.42 -4.51
N GLY A 41 -4.11 12.11 -4.13
CA GLY A 41 -5.29 12.31 -4.95
C GLY A 41 -6.57 11.88 -4.26
N ASP A 42 -7.69 12.40 -4.75
CA ASP A 42 -9.00 12.23 -4.09
C ASP A 42 -9.54 10.80 -4.18
N VAL A 43 -9.13 10.06 -5.23
CA VAL A 43 -9.58 8.68 -5.48
C VAL A 43 -9.28 7.76 -4.30
N GLY A 44 -8.14 7.94 -3.64
CA GLY A 44 -7.74 7.13 -2.50
C GLY A 44 -8.66 7.32 -1.28
N ALA A 45 -9.23 8.52 -1.10
CA ALA A 45 -10.14 8.83 0.01
C ALA A 45 -11.61 8.62 -0.35
N ALA A 46 -11.95 8.75 -1.64
CA ALA A 46 -13.33 8.67 -2.14
C ALA A 46 -13.87 7.23 -2.23
N PHE A 47 -13.00 6.21 -2.25
CA PHE A 47 -13.41 4.82 -2.36
C PHE A 47 -12.77 3.94 -1.28
N ALA A 48 -13.53 2.94 -0.84
CA ALA A 48 -13.10 1.91 0.08
C ALA A 48 -13.34 0.51 -0.50
N LEU A 49 -12.57 -0.46 -0.03
CA LEU A 49 -12.65 -1.87 -0.40
C LEU A 49 -13.21 -2.71 0.76
N PRO A 50 -14.00 -3.76 0.48
CA PRO A 50 -14.50 -4.68 1.51
C PRO A 50 -13.37 -5.35 2.31
N ALA A 51 -13.67 -5.67 3.58
CA ALA A 51 -12.80 -6.39 4.51
C ALA A 51 -12.16 -7.66 3.94
N GLN A 52 -12.89 -8.37 3.07
CA GLN A 52 -12.47 -9.65 2.52
C GLN A 52 -11.54 -9.51 1.30
N VAL A 53 -11.45 -8.31 0.71
CA VAL A 53 -10.74 -8.08 -0.56
C VAL A 53 -9.53 -7.19 -0.34
N HIS A 54 -9.59 -6.22 0.58
CA HIS A 54 -8.50 -5.27 0.78
C HIS A 54 -7.15 -5.89 1.17
N PRO A 55 -7.05 -6.99 1.97
CA PRO A 55 -5.75 -7.58 2.30
C PRO A 55 -5.08 -8.19 1.07
N GLU A 56 -5.85 -8.91 0.25
CA GLU A 56 -5.35 -9.53 -0.98
C GLU A 56 -4.94 -8.47 -2.00
N VAL A 57 -5.68 -7.36 -2.12
CA VAL A 57 -5.28 -6.23 -2.96
C VAL A 57 -4.02 -5.56 -2.44
N ALA A 58 -3.88 -5.36 -1.12
CA ALA A 58 -2.66 -4.80 -0.54
C ALA A 58 -1.45 -5.69 -0.85
N HIS A 59 -1.59 -7.00 -0.66
CA HIS A 59 -0.54 -7.97 -0.94
C HIS A 59 -0.17 -8.00 -2.44
N LEU A 60 -1.15 -8.06 -3.35
CA LEU A 60 -0.90 -7.97 -4.79
C LEU A 60 -0.11 -6.71 -5.16
N LEU A 61 -0.49 -5.57 -4.58
CA LEU A 61 0.21 -4.31 -4.84
C LEU A 61 1.62 -4.31 -4.25
N ALA A 62 1.82 -4.92 -3.07
CA ALA A 62 3.14 -5.07 -2.48
C ALA A 62 4.06 -5.89 -3.39
N GLU A 63 3.60 -7.01 -3.92
CA GLU A 63 4.35 -7.84 -4.87
C GLU A 63 4.74 -7.07 -6.14
N LEU A 64 3.83 -6.26 -6.70
CA LEU A 64 4.14 -5.41 -7.85
C LEU A 64 5.14 -4.29 -7.51
N ILE A 65 5.02 -3.70 -6.32
CA ILE A 65 5.95 -2.66 -5.84
C ILE A 65 7.35 -3.26 -5.62
N ASP A 66 7.46 -4.44 -5.01
CA ASP A 66 8.73 -5.13 -4.80
C ASP A 66 9.40 -5.50 -6.12
N ASN A 67 8.63 -6.02 -7.09
CA ASN A 67 9.13 -6.27 -8.45
C ASN A 67 9.67 -4.98 -9.09
N GLY A 68 8.95 -3.86 -8.99
CA GLY A 68 9.41 -2.56 -9.48
C GLY A 68 10.66 -2.06 -8.76
N LEU A 69 10.77 -2.28 -7.44
CA LEU A 69 11.93 -1.89 -6.62
C LEU A 69 13.19 -2.71 -6.92
N GLU A 70 13.02 -3.96 -7.34
CA GLU A 70 14.09 -4.88 -7.72
C GLU A 70 14.67 -4.57 -9.10
N HIS A 71 13.83 -4.21 -10.07
CA HIS A 71 14.24 -3.96 -11.46
C HIS A 71 14.55 -2.49 -11.76
N SER A 72 14.20 -1.57 -10.84
CA SER A 72 14.47 -0.14 -11.00
C SER A 72 15.90 0.26 -10.70
N ASP A 73 16.35 1.35 -11.34
CA ASP A 73 17.57 2.05 -10.96
C ASP A 73 17.49 2.43 -9.47
N PRO A 74 18.47 2.02 -8.62
CA PRO A 74 18.49 2.33 -7.19
C PRO A 74 18.37 3.82 -6.84
N ALA A 75 18.75 4.72 -7.75
CA ALA A 75 18.62 6.17 -7.60
C ALA A 75 17.21 6.71 -7.92
N THR A 76 16.30 5.87 -8.41
CA THR A 76 14.93 6.23 -8.77
C THR A 76 13.92 5.68 -7.75
N ASN A 77 12.72 6.25 -7.79
CA ASN A 77 11.59 5.83 -6.96
C ASN A 77 10.58 5.04 -7.79
N VAL A 78 9.89 4.11 -7.13
CA VAL A 78 8.66 3.49 -7.66
C VAL A 78 7.49 4.38 -7.29
N VAL A 79 6.71 4.79 -8.28
CA VAL A 79 5.59 5.72 -8.12
C VAL A 79 4.28 4.96 -8.20
N VAL A 80 3.42 5.13 -7.19
CA VAL A 80 2.11 4.50 -7.11
C VAL A 80 1.02 5.56 -7.24
N ARG A 81 0.14 5.43 -8.21
CA ARG A 81 -0.96 6.36 -8.47
C ARG A 81 -2.29 5.63 -8.52
N ALA A 82 -3.35 6.26 -7.99
CA ALA A 82 -4.72 5.79 -8.17
C ALA A 82 -5.53 6.79 -8.99
N GLN A 83 -6.29 6.29 -9.97
CA GLN A 83 -7.15 7.07 -10.83
C GLN A 83 -8.53 6.44 -10.95
N LYS A 84 -9.57 7.27 -11.03
CA LYS A 84 -10.91 6.79 -11.33
C LYS A 84 -11.06 6.60 -12.85
N VAL A 85 -11.47 5.41 -13.27
CA VAL A 85 -11.75 5.08 -14.66
C VAL A 85 -13.17 4.49 -14.79
N ALA A 86 -13.67 4.34 -16.02
CA ALA A 86 -15.01 3.80 -16.27
C ALA A 86 -15.19 2.40 -15.65
N ALA A 87 -14.17 1.54 -15.78
CA ALA A 87 -14.21 0.16 -15.29
C ALA A 87 -14.07 0.01 -13.76
N GLY A 88 -13.62 1.05 -13.04
CA GLY A 88 -13.16 0.88 -11.67
C GLY A 88 -12.23 1.96 -11.17
N VAL A 89 -11.31 1.57 -10.29
CA VAL A 89 -10.13 2.35 -9.92
C VAL A 89 -8.94 1.68 -10.58
N LEU A 90 -8.19 2.44 -11.37
CA LEU A 90 -6.90 2.04 -11.90
C LEU A 90 -5.83 2.41 -10.88
N ILE A 91 -5.00 1.45 -10.49
CA ILE A 91 -3.77 1.67 -9.76
C ILE A 91 -2.62 1.44 -10.71
N GLU A 92 -1.72 2.41 -10.80
CA GLU A 92 -0.51 2.36 -11.61
C GLU A 92 0.68 2.25 -10.67
N VAL A 93 1.52 1.24 -10.88
CA VAL A 93 2.83 1.09 -10.22
C VAL A 93 3.89 1.30 -11.30
N GLU A 94 4.48 2.48 -11.32
CA GLU A 94 5.45 2.93 -12.33
C GLU A 94 6.86 2.83 -11.76
N ASP A 95 7.74 2.11 -12.45
CA ASP A 95 9.16 2.08 -12.18
C ASP A 95 9.98 2.81 -13.25
N ARG A 96 11.28 2.94 -12.99
CA ARG A 96 12.29 3.34 -13.97
C ARG A 96 13.39 2.30 -13.98
N ALA A 97 13.38 1.46 -15.01
CA ALA A 97 14.31 0.34 -15.11
C ALA A 97 15.71 0.81 -15.54
N THR A 98 16.74 0.07 -15.14
CA THR A 98 18.10 0.25 -15.65
C THR A 98 18.26 -0.25 -17.08
N LEU A 99 17.45 -1.25 -17.46
CA LEU A 99 17.39 -1.86 -18.77
C LEU A 99 15.92 -2.01 -19.19
N LEU A 100 15.65 -1.80 -20.47
CA LEU A 100 14.32 -2.00 -21.02
C LEU A 100 13.96 -3.50 -20.99
N MET A 101 12.76 -3.81 -20.52
CA MET A 101 12.22 -5.16 -20.61
C MET A 101 11.98 -5.52 -22.08
N ASP A 102 12.45 -6.71 -22.48
CA ASP A 102 12.22 -7.23 -23.82
C ASP A 102 10.71 -7.38 -24.11
N PRO A 103 10.21 -6.95 -25.29
CA PRO A 103 8.79 -7.04 -25.61
C PRO A 103 8.21 -8.46 -25.54
N ALA A 104 8.95 -9.48 -25.97
CA ALA A 104 8.47 -10.87 -25.94
C ALA A 104 8.42 -11.38 -24.49
N GLN A 105 9.40 -11.00 -23.65
CA GLN A 105 9.34 -11.25 -22.22
C GLN A 105 8.09 -10.60 -21.60
N ARG A 106 7.83 -9.32 -21.88
CA ARG A 106 6.66 -8.61 -21.34
C ARG A 106 5.35 -9.29 -21.77
N ASP A 107 5.25 -9.72 -23.02
CA ASP A 107 4.06 -10.40 -23.53
C ASP A 107 3.86 -11.78 -22.86
N MET A 108 4.95 -12.52 -22.62
CA MET A 108 4.91 -13.76 -21.82
C MET A 108 4.42 -13.51 -20.38
N LEU A 109 4.91 -12.45 -19.72
CA LEU A 109 4.47 -12.10 -18.36
C LEU A 109 3.01 -11.65 -18.34
N ASN A 110 2.56 -10.91 -19.36
CA ASN A 110 1.15 -10.55 -19.51
C ASN A 110 0.24 -11.77 -19.75
N HIS A 111 0.70 -12.76 -20.52
CA HIS A 111 -0.02 -14.03 -20.70
C HIS A 111 -0.17 -14.77 -19.37
N LEU A 112 0.89 -14.82 -18.57
CA LEU A 112 0.86 -15.39 -17.22
C LEU A 112 -0.14 -14.66 -16.31
N LEU A 113 -0.11 -13.31 -16.31
CA LEU A 113 -1.03 -12.48 -15.53
C LEU A 113 -2.50 -12.71 -15.92
N ALA A 114 -2.78 -12.93 -17.21
CA ALA A 114 -4.11 -13.19 -17.73
C ALA A 114 -4.59 -14.63 -17.49
N HIS A 115 -3.67 -15.60 -17.51
CA HIS A 115 -3.96 -17.03 -17.47
C HIS A 115 -3.11 -17.78 -16.43
N PRO A 116 -3.24 -17.46 -15.13
CA PRO A 116 -2.41 -18.05 -14.08
C PRO A 116 -2.54 -19.57 -13.96
N ASP A 117 -3.69 -20.15 -14.32
CA ASP A 117 -3.94 -21.59 -14.23
C ASP A 117 -3.16 -22.40 -15.28
N GLN A 118 -2.63 -21.74 -16.32
CA GLN A 118 -1.80 -22.37 -17.35
C GLN A 118 -0.31 -22.35 -16.99
N ALA A 119 0.08 -21.66 -15.91
CA ALA A 119 1.48 -21.47 -15.55
C ALA A 119 2.05 -22.69 -14.80
N ASP A 120 3.23 -23.18 -15.22
CA ASP A 120 4.04 -24.09 -14.41
C ASP A 120 4.61 -23.33 -13.21
N VAL A 121 3.96 -23.48 -12.05
CA VAL A 121 4.35 -22.83 -10.79
C VAL A 121 5.80 -23.15 -10.42
N ALA A 122 6.26 -24.39 -10.65
CA ALA A 122 7.63 -24.77 -10.32
C ALA A 122 8.66 -24.05 -11.21
N ALA A 123 8.35 -23.87 -12.50
CA ALA A 123 9.17 -23.05 -13.39
C ALA A 123 9.18 -21.57 -12.98
N GLN A 124 8.04 -21.00 -12.61
CA GLN A 124 7.99 -19.60 -12.19
C GLN A 124 8.79 -19.33 -10.92
N VAL A 125 8.79 -20.27 -9.96
CA VAL A 125 9.63 -20.18 -8.76
C VAL A 125 11.12 -20.20 -9.14
N ARG A 126 11.54 -21.11 -10.04
CA ARG A 126 12.95 -21.17 -10.50
C ARG A 126 13.38 -19.90 -11.21
N ASN A 127 12.47 -19.24 -11.91
CA ASN A 127 12.72 -18.00 -12.65
C ASN A 127 12.59 -16.74 -11.76
N GLY A 128 12.35 -16.88 -10.45
CA GLY A 128 12.19 -15.74 -9.55
C GLY A 128 10.85 -15.02 -9.67
N HIS A 129 9.90 -15.52 -10.46
CA HIS A 129 8.59 -14.89 -10.69
C HIS A 129 7.54 -15.27 -9.64
N LEU A 130 7.94 -15.61 -8.42
CA LEU A 130 7.01 -16.00 -7.36
C LEU A 130 6.00 -14.89 -7.05
N GLY A 131 6.46 -13.64 -6.95
CA GLY A 131 5.58 -12.49 -6.69
C GLY A 131 4.57 -12.25 -7.82
N LEU A 132 5.00 -12.47 -9.07
CA LEU A 132 4.13 -12.31 -10.23
C LEU A 132 3.06 -13.41 -10.31
N ILE A 133 3.38 -14.67 -9.99
CA ILE A 133 2.36 -15.74 -9.98
C ILE A 133 1.36 -15.53 -8.83
N THR A 134 1.80 -15.03 -7.68
CA THR A 134 0.91 -14.65 -6.57
C THR A 134 -0.03 -13.53 -7.00
N THR A 135 0.51 -12.48 -7.62
CA THR A 135 -0.26 -11.37 -8.23
C THR A 135 -1.33 -11.91 -9.18
N ALA A 136 -0.93 -12.77 -10.12
CA ALA A 136 -1.84 -13.34 -11.13
C ALA A 136 -2.97 -14.16 -10.49
N LYS A 137 -2.67 -15.00 -9.50
CA LYS A 137 -3.67 -15.80 -8.79
C LYS A 137 -4.66 -14.96 -7.99
N ILE A 138 -4.19 -13.92 -7.30
CA ILE A 138 -5.06 -12.98 -6.58
C ILE A 138 -5.95 -12.25 -7.59
N ALA A 139 -5.38 -11.75 -8.69
CA ALA A 139 -6.11 -11.06 -9.73
C ALA A 139 -7.23 -11.93 -10.30
N ALA A 140 -6.93 -13.17 -10.68
CA ALA A 140 -7.93 -14.11 -11.20
C ALA A 140 -9.03 -14.42 -10.16
N ARG A 141 -8.66 -14.70 -8.90
CA ARG A 141 -9.62 -15.03 -7.83
C ARG A 141 -10.63 -13.92 -7.57
N HIS A 142 -10.17 -12.66 -7.61
CA HIS A 142 -11.03 -11.50 -7.38
C HIS A 142 -11.53 -10.87 -8.69
N GLY A 143 -11.15 -11.39 -9.85
CA GLY A 143 -11.44 -10.80 -11.17
C GLY A 143 -10.97 -9.35 -11.29
N LEU A 144 -9.78 -9.06 -10.76
CA LEU A 144 -9.01 -7.84 -11.03
C LEU A 144 -8.34 -7.99 -12.40
N LYS A 145 -8.07 -6.88 -13.09
CA LYS A 145 -7.27 -6.92 -14.32
C LYS A 145 -5.88 -6.40 -14.02
N VAL A 146 -4.85 -7.14 -14.41
CA VAL A 146 -3.45 -6.76 -14.23
C VAL A 146 -2.70 -6.92 -15.53
N TRP A 147 -1.93 -5.92 -15.93
CA TRP A 147 -1.04 -6.01 -17.11
C TRP A 147 0.11 -5.02 -16.99
N LEU A 148 1.16 -5.30 -17.75
CA LEU A 148 2.40 -4.54 -17.82
C LEU A 148 2.47 -3.79 -19.14
N VAL A 149 2.83 -2.50 -19.07
CA VAL A 149 3.12 -1.65 -20.23
C VAL A 149 4.49 -1.02 -20.10
N MET A 150 5.17 -0.81 -21.23
CA MET A 150 6.37 0.03 -21.27
C MET A 150 5.96 1.48 -21.06
N ASN A 151 6.70 2.21 -20.22
CA ASN A 151 6.45 3.62 -19.95
C ASN A 151 7.47 4.54 -20.64
N ALA A 152 7.14 5.83 -20.74
CA ALA A 152 8.00 6.82 -21.40
C ALA A 152 9.30 7.14 -20.65
N MET A 153 9.39 6.72 -19.38
CA MET A 153 10.57 6.93 -18.53
C MET A 153 11.60 5.81 -18.67
N GLY A 154 11.40 4.85 -19.58
CA GLY A 154 12.32 3.73 -19.81
C GLY A 154 12.16 2.58 -18.81
N GLY A 155 11.04 2.51 -18.09
CA GLY A 155 10.68 1.42 -17.21
C GLY A 155 9.38 0.72 -17.60
N THR A 156 8.81 0.05 -16.62
CA THR A 156 7.52 -0.64 -16.72
C THR A 156 6.50 0.04 -15.84
N THR A 157 5.25 0.11 -16.31
CA THR A 157 4.10 0.41 -15.47
C THR A 157 3.23 -0.83 -15.37
N ALA A 158 3.02 -1.31 -14.15
CA ALA A 158 2.01 -2.31 -13.86
C ALA A 158 0.67 -1.61 -13.60
N HIS A 159 -0.35 -1.96 -14.39
CA HIS A 159 -1.71 -1.49 -14.22
C HIS A 159 -2.54 -2.52 -13.49
N VAL A 160 -3.32 -2.08 -12.50
CA VAL A 160 -4.27 -2.90 -11.75
C VAL A 160 -5.64 -2.22 -11.77
N ILE A 161 -6.64 -2.84 -12.39
CA ILE A 161 -8.02 -2.37 -12.29
C ILE A 161 -8.73 -3.12 -11.16
N ILE A 162 -9.15 -2.36 -10.16
CA ILE A 162 -10.13 -2.79 -9.16
C ILE A 162 -11.53 -2.48 -9.70
N PRO A 163 -12.35 -3.50 -10.01
CA PRO A 163 -13.65 -3.30 -10.64
C PRO A 163 -14.64 -2.59 -9.72
N ASN A 164 -15.59 -1.85 -10.32
CA ASN A 164 -16.61 -1.08 -9.60
C ASN A 164 -17.38 -1.88 -8.53
N ARG A 165 -17.56 -3.19 -8.71
CA ARG A 165 -18.25 -4.07 -7.75
C ARG A 165 -17.59 -4.14 -6.36
N TYR A 166 -16.31 -3.78 -6.25
CA TYR A 166 -15.60 -3.71 -4.96
C TYR A 166 -15.47 -2.30 -4.41
N LEU A 167 -15.93 -1.27 -5.13
CA LEU A 167 -15.74 0.11 -4.71
C LEU A 167 -16.94 0.57 -3.90
N VAL A 168 -16.72 0.84 -2.63
CA VAL A 168 -17.68 1.49 -1.75
C VAL A 168 -17.37 2.99 -1.72
N PRO A 169 -18.26 3.87 -2.20
CA PRO A 169 -18.08 5.30 -2.07
C PRO A 169 -17.94 5.68 -0.59
N THR A 170 -16.90 6.43 -0.25
CA THR A 170 -16.70 6.95 1.09
C THR A 170 -17.18 8.40 1.11
N PRO A 171 -18.01 8.80 2.08
CA PRO A 171 -18.36 10.21 2.24
C PRO A 171 -17.09 11.04 2.39
N PRO A 172 -17.01 12.23 1.78
CA PRO A 172 -15.90 13.13 2.07
C PRO A 172 -15.84 13.32 3.59
N ALA A 173 -14.68 13.05 4.17
CA ALA A 173 -14.47 13.26 5.59
C ALA A 173 -14.55 14.77 5.85
N VAL A 174 -15.72 15.25 6.26
CA VAL A 174 -15.82 16.51 7.00
C VAL A 174 -15.02 16.25 8.27
N GLY A 175 -13.90 16.94 8.44
CA GLY A 175 -12.92 16.68 9.49
C GLY A 175 -13.52 16.84 10.89
N THR A 176 -14.19 15.81 11.39
CA THR A 176 -14.44 15.67 12.82
C THR A 176 -13.22 14.95 13.37
N VAL A 177 -12.25 15.72 13.83
CA VAL A 177 -11.24 15.20 14.76
C VAL A 177 -12.01 14.88 16.05
N THR A 178 -12.54 13.67 16.16
CA THR A 178 -12.93 13.14 17.47
C THR A 178 -11.63 12.84 18.19
N ILE A 179 -11.10 13.85 18.89
CA ILE A 179 -10.20 13.59 20.02
C ILE A 179 -11.06 12.78 20.98
N SER A 180 -10.86 11.48 21.01
CA SER A 180 -11.40 10.63 22.05
C SER A 180 -10.66 11.00 23.33
N ALA A 181 -11.12 12.06 24.00
CA ALA A 181 -10.76 12.35 25.37
C ALA A 181 -11.39 11.24 26.21
N GLU A 182 -10.63 10.18 26.43
CA GLU A 182 -10.95 9.21 27.47
C GLU A 182 -11.11 10.00 28.79
N PRO A 183 -12.23 9.89 29.50
CA PRO A 183 -12.40 10.60 30.76
C PRO A 183 -11.38 10.04 31.75
N VAL A 184 -10.42 10.86 32.18
CA VAL A 184 -9.59 10.56 33.34
C VAL A 184 -10.54 10.29 34.52
N PRO A 185 -10.48 9.12 35.20
CA PRO A 185 -11.34 8.85 36.33
C PRO A 185 -11.02 9.83 37.46
N THR A 186 -11.98 10.67 37.81
CA THR A 186 -11.91 11.54 38.99
C THR A 186 -11.87 10.68 40.24
N ALA A 187 -10.74 10.68 40.95
CA ALA A 187 -10.64 10.04 42.26
C ALA A 187 -11.59 10.72 43.28
N PRO A 188 -12.26 9.94 44.17
CA PRO A 188 -13.13 10.51 45.19
C PRO A 188 -12.32 11.23 46.30
N PRO A 189 -12.89 12.27 46.95
CA PRO A 189 -12.20 13.02 48.00
C PRO A 189 -12.12 12.19 49.29
N MET A 190 -10.90 11.77 49.65
CA MET A 190 -10.61 11.24 50.98
C MET A 190 -10.47 12.38 51.99
N HIS A 191 -11.27 12.27 53.07
CA HIS A 191 -11.34 13.22 54.16
C HIS A 191 -10.03 13.25 54.96
N ALA A 192 -9.61 14.46 55.33
CA ALA A 192 -8.48 14.70 56.22
C ALA A 192 -8.81 14.25 57.65
N GLY A 193 -8.08 13.24 58.13
CA GLY A 193 -8.04 12.84 59.54
C GLY A 193 -6.58 12.63 59.94
N ALA A 194 -6.06 13.53 60.78
CA ALA A 194 -4.69 13.55 61.22
C ALA A 194 -4.34 12.36 62.14
N VAL A 195 -3.27 11.63 61.83
CA VAL A 195 -2.54 10.83 62.83
C VAL A 195 -1.04 10.91 62.51
N GLN A 196 -0.26 11.42 63.46
CA GLN A 196 1.18 11.55 63.36
C GLN A 196 1.86 10.17 63.38
N GLN A 197 2.82 9.92 62.48
CA GLN A 197 3.70 8.76 62.62
C GLN A 197 5.19 9.09 62.43
N ARG A 198 5.84 8.97 63.57
CA ARG A 198 7.26 8.99 63.94
C ARG A 198 8.20 8.34 62.91
N VAL A 199 9.25 9.09 62.54
CA VAL A 199 10.40 8.65 61.73
C VAL A 199 11.21 7.58 62.49
N ARG A 200 11.59 6.50 61.80
CA ARG A 200 12.69 5.59 62.17
C ARG A 200 13.63 5.40 60.97
N PRO A 201 14.96 5.41 61.17
CA PRO A 201 15.95 5.38 60.09
C PRO A 201 16.24 3.96 59.58
N ALA A 202 16.64 3.85 58.31
CA ALA A 202 17.06 2.62 57.64
C ALA A 202 18.57 2.33 57.86
N PRO A 203 19.00 1.06 57.87
CA PRO A 203 20.40 0.69 58.12
C PRO A 203 21.29 0.80 56.88
N ASP A 204 22.56 1.13 57.13
CA ASP A 204 23.67 1.15 56.19
C ASP A 204 23.97 -0.25 55.62
N ASN A 205 24.21 -0.32 54.31
CA ASN A 205 25.01 -1.39 53.72
C ASN A 205 25.97 -0.84 52.68
N ARG A 206 27.26 -1.05 52.95
CA ARG A 206 28.42 -0.77 52.12
C ARG A 206 28.47 -1.75 50.95
N GLY A 207 28.80 -1.27 49.75
CA GLY A 207 29.24 -2.17 48.68
C GLY A 207 29.14 -1.63 47.25
N THR A 208 30.29 -1.19 46.75
CA THR A 208 30.77 -1.23 45.36
C THR A 208 30.08 -0.40 44.25
N THR A 209 30.95 0.02 43.35
CA THR A 209 30.89 1.05 42.32
C THR A 209 30.15 0.59 41.05
N ASP A 210 29.25 1.42 40.51
CA ASP A 210 29.27 1.78 39.09
C ASP A 210 28.42 3.04 38.86
N ARG A 211 29.01 4.08 38.26
CA ARG A 211 28.36 5.38 38.02
C ARG A 211 27.74 5.37 36.62
N LEU A 212 26.41 5.29 36.53
CA LEU A 212 25.70 5.53 35.28
C LEU A 212 25.88 7.01 34.83
N PRO A 213 26.22 7.28 33.56
CA PRO A 213 26.56 8.62 33.10
C PRO A 213 25.32 9.51 32.96
N ARG A 214 25.39 10.72 33.55
CA ARG A 214 24.40 11.79 33.35
C ARG A 214 24.59 12.44 31.98
N ARG A 215 23.51 12.51 31.17
CA ARG A 215 23.48 13.23 29.89
C ARG A 215 23.63 14.74 30.13
N GLN A 216 24.68 15.34 29.57
CA GLN A 216 24.89 16.78 29.51
C GLN A 216 24.37 17.31 28.17
N ARG A 217 23.46 18.30 28.19
CA ARG A 217 22.96 18.96 26.97
C ARG A 217 24.03 19.94 26.50
N VAL A 218 24.54 19.74 25.28
CA VAL A 218 25.42 20.70 24.60
C VAL A 218 24.60 21.38 23.52
N ASP A 219 24.38 22.68 23.67
CA ASP A 219 23.75 23.50 22.63
C ASP A 219 24.78 23.75 21.53
N ARG A 220 24.49 23.25 20.32
CA ARG A 220 25.28 23.52 19.11
C ARG A 220 24.41 24.31 18.13
N PRO A 221 24.86 25.48 17.62
CA PRO A 221 24.12 26.22 16.61
C PRO A 221 24.10 25.46 15.27
N MET A 222 22.94 25.45 14.61
CA MET A 222 22.75 24.84 13.29
C MET A 222 23.12 25.83 12.17
N PRO A 223 23.87 25.43 11.13
CA PRO A 223 24.14 26.30 9.98
C PRO A 223 22.88 26.48 9.10
N PRO A 224 22.75 27.61 8.37
CA PRO A 224 21.56 27.92 7.59
C PRO A 224 21.38 27.00 6.38
N ALA A 225 20.12 26.72 6.05
CA ALA A 225 19.71 25.86 4.94
C ALA A 225 20.13 26.43 3.58
N ALA A 226 20.72 25.57 2.73
CA ALA A 226 21.02 25.89 1.34
C ALA A 226 19.73 25.91 0.49
N THR A 227 19.69 26.86 -0.45
CA THR A 227 18.60 27.18 -1.38
C THR A 227 18.11 25.97 -2.19
N ALA A 228 16.79 25.79 -2.28
CA ALA A 228 16.16 24.77 -3.12
C ALA A 228 16.34 25.07 -4.63
N PRO A 229 16.64 24.07 -5.48
CA PRO A 229 16.65 24.25 -6.92
C PRO A 229 15.21 24.34 -7.47
N ALA A 230 14.98 25.28 -8.39
CA ALA A 230 13.70 25.46 -9.08
C ALA A 230 13.37 24.29 -10.02
N MET A 231 12.12 23.81 -10.00
CA MET A 231 11.64 22.79 -10.92
C MET A 231 11.32 23.40 -12.30
N PRO A 232 11.69 22.75 -13.42
CA PRO A 232 11.26 23.18 -14.74
C PRO A 232 9.77 22.86 -14.94
N THR A 233 8.97 23.89 -15.24
CA THR A 233 7.58 23.72 -15.67
C THR A 233 7.57 23.29 -17.13
N GLN A 234 7.46 21.99 -17.39
CA GLN A 234 7.29 21.48 -18.76
C GLN A 234 5.80 21.48 -19.13
N ALA A 235 5.46 22.23 -20.17
CA ALA A 235 4.10 22.34 -20.68
C ALA A 235 3.58 21.00 -21.23
N ALA A 236 2.29 20.73 -21.05
CA ALA A 236 1.62 19.49 -21.46
C ALA A 236 1.70 19.29 -22.98
N ASN A 237 2.16 18.12 -23.41
CA ASN A 237 2.21 17.73 -24.82
C ASN A 237 0.90 17.04 -25.25
N PRO A 238 0.08 17.64 -26.14
CA PRO A 238 -1.21 17.10 -26.55
C PRO A 238 -1.12 15.81 -27.40
N ARG A 239 0.05 15.44 -27.93
CA ARG A 239 0.24 14.16 -28.65
C ARG A 239 0.32 12.95 -27.71
N ALA A 240 1.01 13.10 -26.58
CA ALA A 240 0.99 12.10 -25.51
C ALA A 240 -0.45 11.91 -24.97
N ALA A 241 -1.25 12.98 -25.02
CA ALA A 241 -2.67 13.00 -24.69
C ALA A 241 -3.60 12.31 -25.76
N ALA A 242 -3.08 11.90 -26.90
CA ALA A 242 -3.84 11.14 -27.91
C ALA A 242 -3.45 9.66 -27.87
N ASP A 243 -2.16 9.39 -27.67
CA ASP A 243 -1.62 8.03 -27.61
C ASP A 243 -2.16 7.24 -26.41
N TRP A 244 -2.48 7.88 -25.27
CA TRP A 244 -3.15 7.20 -24.14
C TRP A 244 -4.55 6.69 -24.48
N ARG A 245 -5.32 7.43 -25.28
CA ARG A 245 -6.72 7.07 -25.61
C ARG A 245 -6.74 5.81 -26.46
N THR A 246 -5.81 5.72 -27.40
CA THR A 246 -5.68 4.58 -28.32
C THR A 246 -5.25 3.33 -27.58
N ASN A 247 -4.28 3.44 -26.66
CA ASN A 247 -3.77 2.30 -25.90
C ASN A 247 -4.76 1.77 -24.85
N LEU A 248 -5.55 2.66 -24.24
CA LEU A 248 -6.65 2.25 -23.35
C LEU A 248 -7.74 1.47 -24.10
N ASN A 249 -8.07 1.87 -25.32
CA ASN A 249 -9.03 1.13 -26.15
C ASN A 249 -8.49 -0.22 -26.60
N ALA A 250 -7.21 -0.33 -26.92
CA ALA A 250 -6.56 -1.59 -27.29
C ALA A 250 -6.57 -2.60 -26.14
N GLY A 251 -6.24 -2.15 -24.91
CA GLY A 251 -6.28 -3.00 -23.71
C GLY A 251 -7.69 -3.42 -23.28
N LEU A 252 -8.73 -2.67 -23.68
CA LEU A 252 -10.14 -3.01 -23.42
C LEU A 252 -10.76 -3.88 -24.51
N SER A 253 -10.24 -3.84 -25.74
CA SER A 253 -10.81 -4.53 -26.92
C SER A 253 -10.18 -5.90 -27.22
N ALA A 254 -9.08 -6.26 -26.55
CA ALA A 254 -8.53 -7.61 -26.62
C ALA A 254 -9.44 -8.61 -25.85
N GLY A 255 -10.53 -9.01 -26.49
CA GLY A 255 -11.33 -10.17 -26.09
C GLY A 255 -10.63 -11.49 -26.48
N PRO A 256 -11.06 -12.64 -25.91
CA PRO A 256 -10.44 -13.93 -26.20
C PRO A 256 -10.67 -14.28 -27.68
N GLY A 257 -9.58 -14.40 -28.44
CA GLY A 257 -9.62 -14.91 -29.81
C GLY A 257 -10.07 -16.38 -29.81
N PRO A 258 -10.84 -16.83 -30.82
CA PRO A 258 -11.28 -18.21 -30.91
C PRO A 258 -10.05 -19.12 -31.12
N GLY A 259 -9.90 -20.10 -30.24
CA GLY A 259 -8.86 -21.12 -30.35
C GLY A 259 -8.99 -21.88 -31.67
N THR A 260 -7.96 -21.80 -32.50
CA THR A 260 -7.81 -22.64 -33.68
C THR A 260 -7.33 -24.01 -33.24
N SER A 261 -8.25 -24.97 -33.18
CA SER A 261 -7.93 -26.40 -33.23
C SER A 261 -7.46 -26.75 -34.64
N HIS A 262 -6.31 -27.39 -34.75
CA HIS A 262 -5.92 -28.12 -35.97
C HIS A 262 -5.73 -29.61 -35.62
N PRO A 263 -6.08 -30.50 -36.57
CA PRO A 263 -6.14 -31.96 -36.39
C PRO A 263 -4.78 -32.63 -36.29
#